data_AF-A0A6C0IFB2-F1
#
_entry.id   AF-A0A6C0IFB2-F1
#
_cell.length_a   1.000
_cell.length_b   1.000
_cell.length_c   1.000
_cell.angle_alpha   90.00
_cell.angle_beta   90.00
_cell.angle_gamma   90.00
#
_symmetry.space_group_name_H-M   'P 1'
#
loop_
_entity.id
_entity.type
_entity.pdbx_description
1 polymer ?
#
loop_
_entity_poly.entity_id
_entity_poly.type
_entity_poly.pdbx_seq_one_letter_code
_entity_poly.pdbx_strand_id
1 'polypeptide(L)'
;MSKFIKNKNGEYICPNTNCNFIVKDKKNISTMFYHMKKHEGKLPYECNTCSKDFMQKKSLEIHKLTHTEKKDLYKCPFKGCNYETIQKGNRITHCMRKHFVEEINEIEENLSCKVCKKDFISLPSFYYHCSNCITVKDIDKNKMLDAIL
;
A
#
# COMPACT_ATOMS: atom_id res chain seq x y z
N MET A 1 -19.53 -7.65 -21.10
CA MET A 1 -20.69 -6.95 -20.48
C MET A 1 -20.57 -7.05 -18.97
N SER A 2 -20.60 -5.91 -18.29
CA SER A 2 -20.32 -5.76 -16.86
C SER A 2 -21.43 -6.36 -16.00
N LYS A 3 -21.17 -7.47 -15.30
CA LYS A 3 -22.16 -8.18 -14.47
C LYS A 3 -22.27 -7.55 -13.07
N PHE A 4 -22.79 -6.34 -12.95
CA PHE A 4 -23.16 -5.75 -11.66
C PHE A 4 -24.50 -5.03 -11.73
N ILE A 5 -25.21 -4.98 -10.61
CA ILE A 5 -26.57 -4.44 -10.51
C ILE A 5 -26.47 -2.99 -10.04
N LYS A 6 -27.25 -2.08 -10.61
CA LYS A 6 -27.41 -0.73 -10.05
C LYS A 6 -28.73 -0.66 -9.28
N ASN A 7 -28.68 -0.33 -7.99
CA ASN A 7 -29.89 -0.23 -7.17
C ASN A 7 -30.59 1.13 -7.33
N LYS A 8 -31.74 1.29 -6.67
CA LYS A 8 -32.55 2.51 -6.68
C LYS A 8 -31.83 3.73 -6.09
N ASN A 9 -30.86 3.50 -5.19
CA ASN A 9 -30.03 4.54 -4.58
C ASN A 9 -28.86 4.96 -5.47
N GLY A 10 -28.73 4.36 -6.66
CA GLY A 10 -27.64 4.64 -7.60
C GLY A 10 -26.34 3.89 -7.31
N GLU A 11 -26.33 2.99 -6.34
CA GLU A 11 -25.17 2.19 -5.93
C GLU A 11 -25.00 0.98 -6.85
N TYR A 12 -23.77 0.57 -7.09
CA TYR A 12 -23.40 -0.61 -7.88
C TYR A 12 -23.15 -1.78 -6.93
N ILE A 13 -23.87 -2.88 -7.11
CA ILE A 13 -23.91 -4.05 -6.22
C ILE A 13 -23.38 -5.29 -6.96
N CYS A 14 -22.59 -6.10 -6.26
CA CYS A 14 -22.19 -7.42 -6.72
C CYS A 14 -23.43 -8.36 -6.79
N PRO A 15 -23.69 -9.02 -7.93
CA PRO A 15 -24.85 -9.91 -8.06
C PRO A 15 -24.65 -11.27 -7.36
N ASN A 16 -23.46 -11.56 -6.86
CA ASN A 16 -23.19 -12.82 -6.16
C ASN A 16 -23.83 -12.78 -4.76
N THR A 17 -24.78 -13.69 -4.50
CA THR A 17 -25.53 -13.76 -3.24
C THR A 17 -24.67 -13.99 -2.01
N ASN A 18 -23.48 -14.55 -2.19
CA ASN A 18 -22.51 -14.76 -1.11
C ASN A 18 -21.54 -13.57 -0.98
N CYS A 19 -21.83 -12.44 -1.63
CA CYS A 19 -20.97 -11.26 -1.65
C CYS A 19 -21.77 -9.96 -1.50
N ASN A 20 -21.54 -9.28 -0.37
CA ASN A 20 -22.20 -8.00 -0.07
C ASN A 20 -21.38 -6.79 -0.54
N PHE A 21 -20.58 -6.94 -1.60
CA PHE A 21 -19.72 -5.85 -2.09
C PHE A 21 -20.53 -4.81 -2.86
N ILE A 22 -20.37 -3.53 -2.49
CA ILE A 22 -21.13 -2.40 -3.04
C ILE A 22 -20.17 -1.22 -3.29
N VAL A 23 -20.38 -0.51 -4.40
CA VAL A 23 -19.72 0.75 -4.73
C VAL A 23 -20.78 1.84 -4.83
N LYS A 24 -20.67 2.87 -3.98
CA LYS A 24 -21.69 3.93 -3.89
C LYS A 24 -21.58 4.97 -5.02
N ASP A 25 -20.36 5.28 -5.45
CA ASP A 25 -20.10 6.36 -6.40
C ASP A 25 -19.70 5.86 -7.78
N LYS A 26 -20.22 6.48 -8.84
CA LYS A 26 -19.83 6.20 -10.24
C LYS A 26 -18.33 6.40 -10.48
N LYS A 27 -17.69 7.34 -9.77
CA LYS A 27 -16.23 7.59 -9.86
C LYS A 27 -15.39 6.36 -9.52
N ASN A 28 -15.93 5.46 -8.70
CA ASN A 28 -15.26 4.24 -8.22
C ASN A 28 -15.76 2.97 -8.92
N ILE A 29 -16.51 3.08 -10.03
CA ILE A 29 -17.09 1.93 -10.74
C ILE A 29 -16.02 0.94 -11.22
N SER A 30 -14.82 1.42 -11.54
CA SER A 30 -13.65 0.59 -11.85
C SER A 30 -13.36 -0.44 -10.75
N THR A 31 -13.54 -0.07 -9.48
CA THR A 31 -13.41 -0.98 -8.34
C THR A 31 -14.41 -2.14 -8.42
N MET A 32 -15.66 -1.89 -8.83
CA MET A 32 -16.65 -2.95 -9.04
C MET A 32 -16.23 -3.87 -10.19
N PHE A 33 -15.70 -3.33 -11.28
CA PHE A 33 -15.16 -4.15 -12.37
C PHE A 33 -14.03 -5.08 -11.91
N TYR A 34 -13.09 -4.57 -11.13
CA TYR A 34 -11.99 -5.37 -10.56
C TYR A 34 -12.52 -6.41 -9.57
N HIS A 35 -13.47 -6.03 -8.73
CA HIS A 35 -14.13 -6.95 -7.80
C HIS A 35 -14.74 -8.15 -8.54
N MET A 36 -15.51 -7.91 -9.62
CA MET A 36 -16.15 -8.98 -10.39
C MET A 36 -15.13 -9.95 -11.01
N LYS A 37 -13.95 -9.48 -11.42
CA LYS A 37 -12.88 -10.34 -11.95
C LYS A 37 -12.41 -11.39 -10.94
N LYS A 38 -12.50 -11.12 -9.64
CA LYS A 38 -12.19 -12.09 -8.58
C LYS A 38 -13.16 -13.27 -8.61
N HIS A 39 -14.44 -13.03 -8.89
CA HIS A 39 -15.43 -14.11 -9.02
C HIS A 39 -15.23 -14.93 -10.30
N GLU A 40 -14.80 -14.30 -11.39
CA GLU A 40 -14.53 -15.00 -12.65
C GLU A 40 -13.19 -15.74 -12.66
N GLY A 41 -12.35 -15.59 -11.62
CA GLY A 41 -10.98 -16.11 -11.62
C GLY A 41 -10.08 -15.50 -12.70
N LYS A 42 -10.54 -14.44 -13.37
CA LYS A 42 -9.81 -13.81 -14.49
C LYS A 42 -8.83 -12.79 -13.95
N LEU A 43 -7.58 -13.20 -13.84
CA LEU A 43 -6.47 -12.32 -13.54
C LEU A 43 -5.73 -12.08 -14.87
N PRO A 44 -5.99 -10.96 -15.56
CA PRO A 44 -5.58 -10.80 -16.96
C PRO A 44 -4.07 -10.58 -17.17
N TYR A 45 -3.27 -10.54 -16.11
CA TYR A 45 -1.85 -10.24 -16.18
C TYR A 45 -1.05 -11.40 -15.57
N GLU A 46 -0.54 -12.29 -16.41
CA GLU A 46 0.29 -13.42 -16.00
C GLU A 46 1.78 -13.04 -15.94
N CYS A 47 2.49 -13.57 -14.95
CA CYS A 47 3.95 -13.55 -14.89
C CYS A 47 4.54 -14.68 -15.73
N ASN A 48 5.22 -14.34 -16.81
CA ASN A 48 5.88 -15.31 -17.69
C ASN A 48 7.03 -16.11 -17.04
N THR A 49 7.50 -15.72 -15.85
CA THR A 49 8.59 -16.42 -15.13
C THR A 49 8.07 -17.52 -14.20
N CYS A 50 6.91 -17.33 -13.59
CA CYS A 50 6.39 -18.26 -12.57
C CYS A 50 4.88 -18.54 -12.67
N SER A 51 4.24 -18.11 -13.76
CA SER A 51 2.81 -18.26 -14.07
C SER A 51 1.86 -17.80 -12.96
N LYS A 52 2.30 -16.85 -12.12
CA LYS A 52 1.40 -16.17 -11.19
C LYS A 52 0.60 -15.10 -11.91
N ASP A 53 -0.70 -15.07 -11.65
CA ASP A 53 -1.58 -14.07 -12.24
C ASP A 53 -1.88 -12.89 -11.30
N PHE A 54 -2.14 -11.73 -11.92
CA PHE A 54 -2.40 -10.48 -11.25
C PHE A 54 -3.61 -9.76 -11.84
N MET A 55 -4.31 -9.00 -10.99
CA MET A 55 -5.49 -8.25 -11.39
C MET A 55 -5.16 -6.93 -12.11
N GLN A 56 -3.99 -6.37 -11.83
CA GLN A 56 -3.52 -5.09 -12.34
C GLN A 56 -2.11 -5.23 -12.91
N LYS A 57 -1.85 -4.56 -14.05
CA LYS A 57 -0.53 -4.52 -14.68
C LYS A 57 0.55 -4.04 -13.71
N LYS A 58 0.28 -2.97 -12.95
CA LYS A 58 1.21 -2.43 -11.95
C LYS A 58 1.62 -3.47 -10.90
N SER A 59 0.69 -4.32 -10.46
CA SER A 59 0.99 -5.40 -9.51
C SER A 59 1.90 -6.46 -10.13
N LEU A 60 1.68 -6.82 -11.40
CA LEU A 60 2.58 -7.71 -12.13
C LEU A 60 3.98 -7.08 -12.29
N GLU A 61 4.07 -5.80 -12.67
CA GLU A 61 5.37 -5.13 -12.83
C GLU A 61 6.16 -5.06 -11.52
N ILE A 62 5.50 -4.75 -10.41
CA ILE A 62 6.12 -4.82 -9.07
C ILE A 62 6.54 -6.26 -8.73
N HIS A 63 5.70 -7.25 -9.07
CA HIS A 63 6.04 -8.65 -8.84
C HIS A 63 7.26 -9.09 -9.64
N LYS A 64 7.41 -8.66 -10.90
CA LYS A 64 8.59 -8.99 -11.71
C LYS A 64 9.90 -8.56 -11.05
N LEU A 65 9.89 -7.51 -10.23
CA LEU A 65 11.06 -7.09 -9.44
C LEU A 65 11.48 -8.12 -8.38
N THR A 66 10.63 -9.10 -8.03
CA THR A 66 11.05 -10.21 -7.15
C THR A 66 11.92 -11.23 -7.87
N HIS A 67 11.87 -11.27 -9.20
CA HIS A 67 12.66 -12.18 -10.02
C HIS A 67 14.00 -11.57 -10.46
N THR A 68 14.19 -10.26 -10.27
CA THR A 68 15.44 -9.58 -10.62
C THR A 68 16.39 -9.51 -9.43
N GLU A 69 17.69 -9.67 -9.67
CA GLU A 69 18.75 -9.59 -8.64
C GLU A 69 19.08 -8.14 -8.21
N LYS A 70 18.05 -7.40 -7.80
CA LYS A 70 18.07 -6.04 -7.24
C LYS A 70 18.36 -4.90 -8.23
N LYS A 71 17.68 -3.78 -8.01
CA LYS A 71 18.33 -2.48 -8.24
C LYS A 71 18.02 -1.47 -7.15
N ASP A 72 16.76 -1.33 -6.74
CA ASP A 72 16.40 -0.37 -5.69
C ASP A 72 15.42 -0.97 -4.66
N LEU A 73 15.98 -1.47 -3.55
CA LEU A 73 15.18 -1.91 -2.41
C LEU A 73 14.90 -0.73 -1.47
N TYR A 74 13.66 -0.67 -0.98
CA TYR A 74 13.28 0.23 0.09
C TYR A 74 13.85 -0.29 1.41
N LYS A 75 14.95 0.31 1.85
CA LYS A 75 15.60 0.01 3.13
C LYS A 75 14.89 0.73 4.27
N CYS A 76 14.77 0.08 5.42
CA CYS A 76 14.29 0.69 6.65
C CYS A 76 15.19 1.89 7.03
N PRO A 77 14.63 3.06 7.39
CA PRO A 77 15.42 4.24 7.76
C PRO A 77 15.99 4.16 9.20
N PHE A 78 15.62 3.14 9.99
CA PHE A 78 16.05 2.99 11.38
C PHE A 78 17.40 2.29 11.46
N LYS A 79 18.36 2.91 12.17
CA LYS A 79 19.70 2.34 12.40
C LYS A 79 19.61 0.98 13.09
N GLY A 80 20.41 0.02 12.66
CA GLY A 80 20.41 -1.35 13.17
C GLY A 80 19.27 -2.23 12.64
N CYS A 81 18.38 -1.70 11.80
CA CYS A 81 17.33 -2.48 11.16
C CYS A 81 17.70 -2.79 9.70
N ASN A 82 18.03 -4.05 9.42
CA ASN A 82 18.40 -4.53 8.08
C ASN A 82 17.19 -4.93 7.22
N TYR A 83 15.98 -4.44 7.54
CA TYR A 83 14.78 -4.76 6.76
C TYR A 83 14.81 -4.03 5.41
N GLU A 84 14.65 -4.80 4.33
CA GLU A 84 14.61 -4.31 2.96
C GLU A 84 13.44 -4.96 2.20
N THR A 85 12.81 -4.22 1.28
CA THR A 85 11.71 -4.75 0.47
C THR A 85 11.60 -4.02 -0.85
N ILE A 86 11.11 -4.70 -1.89
CA ILE A 86 10.84 -4.08 -3.21
C ILE A 86 9.65 -3.10 -3.19
N GLN A 87 8.81 -3.13 -2.15
CA GLN A 87 7.59 -2.31 -2.08
C GLN A 87 7.65 -1.28 -0.96
N LYS A 88 7.53 0.01 -1.32
CA LYS A 88 7.50 1.13 -0.36
C LYS A 88 6.48 0.93 0.76
N GLY A 89 5.27 0.47 0.42
CA GLY A 89 4.19 0.21 1.37
C GLY A 89 4.58 -0.80 2.45
N ASN A 90 5.21 -1.91 2.04
CA ASN A 90 5.67 -2.95 2.97
C ASN A 90 6.69 -2.41 3.97
N ARG A 91 7.61 -1.54 3.53
CA ARG A 91 8.54 -0.87 4.43
C ARG A 91 7.83 0.05 5.42
N ILE A 92 6.86 0.85 4.97
CA ILE A 92 6.09 1.72 5.88
C ILE A 92 5.38 0.87 6.93
N THR A 93 4.68 -0.19 6.51
CA THR A 93 3.99 -1.10 7.44
C THR A 93 4.96 -1.75 8.43
N HIS A 94 6.12 -2.22 7.96
CA HIS A 94 7.18 -2.72 8.83
C HIS A 94 7.59 -1.66 9.87
N CYS A 95 7.88 -0.44 9.44
CA CYS A 95 8.29 0.64 10.33
C CYS A 95 7.23 0.94 11.37
N MET A 96 5.97 1.16 10.96
CA MET A 96 4.87 1.43 11.87
C MET A 96 4.74 0.33 12.92
N ARG A 97 4.81 -0.95 12.50
CA ARG A 97 4.62 -2.09 13.39
C ARG A 97 5.80 -2.38 14.31
N LYS A 98 7.03 -2.21 13.84
CA LYS A 98 8.22 -2.62 14.60
C LYS A 98 8.87 -1.49 15.38
N HIS A 99 8.74 -0.25 14.90
CA HIS A 99 9.45 0.88 15.49
C HIS A 99 8.54 1.84 16.24
N PHE A 100 7.21 1.81 15.99
CA PHE A 100 6.25 2.72 16.62
C PHE A 100 5.20 2.03 17.50
N VAL A 101 4.84 0.75 17.26
CA VAL A 101 3.83 0.05 18.12
C VAL A 101 4.28 -0.09 19.57
N GLU A 102 5.57 -0.29 19.81
CA GLU A 102 6.11 -0.40 21.18
C GLU A 102 5.90 0.88 21.99
N GLU A 103 5.95 2.07 21.38
CA GLU A 103 5.66 3.37 22.05
C GLU A 103 4.18 3.61 22.32
N ILE A 104 3.27 2.91 21.63
CA ILE A 104 1.82 3.14 21.76
C ILE A 104 1.22 2.29 22.89
N ASN A 105 1.86 1.16 23.21
CA ASN A 105 1.39 0.27 24.27
C ASN A 105 1.70 0.82 25.66
N GLU A 106 2.65 1.73 25.78
CA GLU A 106 2.89 2.54 26.97
C GLU A 106 2.04 3.81 26.82
N ILE A 107 1.09 4.03 27.72
CA ILE A 107 0.17 5.17 27.65
C ILE A 107 0.95 6.44 27.97
N GLU A 108 1.63 7.01 26.98
CA GLU A 108 2.21 8.35 27.05
C GLU A 108 1.19 9.37 26.51
N GLU A 109 0.93 10.41 27.30
CA GLU A 109 0.08 11.55 26.90
C GLU A 109 0.64 12.32 25.68
N ASN A 110 1.87 11.98 25.24
CA ASN A 110 2.55 12.56 24.09
C ASN A 110 3.33 11.50 23.30
N LEU A 111 3.03 11.34 22.01
CA LEU A 111 3.68 10.40 21.08
C LEU A 111 4.72 11.14 20.23
N SER A 112 6.00 10.74 20.30
CA SER A 112 7.07 11.40 19.53
C SER A 112 7.51 10.62 18.29
N CYS A 113 7.59 11.28 17.14
CA CYS A 113 8.03 10.63 15.91
C CYS A 113 9.53 10.29 15.98
N LYS A 114 9.90 9.01 16.03
CA LYS A 114 11.32 8.59 16.00
C LYS A 114 12.12 9.04 14.76
N VAL A 115 11.45 9.46 13.69
CA VAL A 115 12.08 9.89 12.43
C VAL A 115 12.43 11.39 12.43
N CYS A 116 11.52 12.26 12.86
CA CYS A 116 11.73 13.72 12.83
C CYS A 116 11.65 14.40 14.20
N LYS A 117 11.38 13.64 15.26
CA LYS A 117 11.24 14.10 16.65
C LYS A 117 10.09 15.08 16.91
N LYS A 118 9.07 15.08 16.05
CA LYS A 118 7.83 15.85 16.26
C LYS A 118 6.88 15.10 17.18
N ASP A 119 6.25 15.82 18.11
CA ASP A 119 5.33 15.27 19.09
C ASP A 119 3.86 15.39 18.67
N PHE A 120 3.03 14.47 19.16
CA PHE A 120 1.62 14.33 18.83
C PHE A 120 0.82 13.92 20.06
N ILE A 121 -0.27 14.64 20.30
CA ILE A 121 -1.20 14.35 21.40
C ILE A 121 -2.25 13.28 21.04
N SER A 122 -2.35 12.90 19.76
CA SER A 122 -3.36 11.93 19.30
C SER A 122 -2.77 10.87 18.39
N LEU A 123 -3.20 9.63 18.63
CA LEU A 123 -2.78 8.45 17.90
C LEU A 123 -3.07 8.56 16.39
N PRO A 124 -4.26 8.99 15.93
CA PRO A 124 -4.52 9.12 14.50
C PRO A 124 -3.58 10.12 13.80
N SER A 125 -3.33 11.27 14.42
CA SER A 125 -2.43 12.30 13.89
C SER A 125 -0.99 11.81 13.84
N PHE A 126 -0.56 11.08 14.87
CA PHE A 126 0.76 10.44 14.92
C PHE A 126 0.95 9.42 13.80
N TYR A 127 0.00 8.50 13.61
CA TYR A 127 0.06 7.49 12.55
C TYR A 127 0.08 8.14 11.15
N TYR A 128 -0.81 9.12 10.93
CA TYR A 128 -0.86 9.86 9.67
C TYR A 128 0.45 10.59 9.39
N HIS A 129 1.02 11.27 10.39
CA HIS A 129 2.31 11.92 10.24
C HIS A 129 3.43 10.92 9.96
N CYS A 130 3.59 9.89 10.79
CA CYS A 130 4.72 8.98 10.71
C CYS A 130 4.74 8.24 9.37
N SER A 131 3.57 7.79 8.88
CA SER A 131 3.46 7.16 7.56
C SER A 131 4.01 8.06 6.44
N ASN A 132 3.68 9.36 6.48
CA ASN A 132 4.18 10.35 5.52
C ASN A 132 5.65 10.73 5.76
N CYS A 133 6.07 10.92 7.01
CA CYS A 133 7.45 11.30 7.36
C CYS A 133 8.46 10.24 6.90
N ILE A 134 8.11 8.96 7.03
CA ILE A 134 8.89 7.84 6.50
C ILE A 134 8.99 7.91 4.97
N THR A 135 7.97 8.42 4.28
CA THR A 135 7.96 8.54 2.81
C THR A 135 8.73 9.74 2.27
N VAL A 136 8.80 10.85 3.01
CA VAL A 136 9.45 12.09 2.58
C VAL A 136 10.97 11.99 2.67
N LYS A 137 11.52 11.24 3.63
CA LYS A 137 12.98 10.98 3.69
C LYS A 137 13.53 10.18 2.50
N ASP A 138 12.68 9.52 1.71
CA ASP A 138 13.09 8.93 0.43
C ASP A 138 13.33 10.00 -0.65
N ILE A 139 12.63 11.13 -0.57
CA ILE A 139 12.69 12.21 -1.56
C ILE A 139 14.03 12.95 -1.44
N ASP A 140 14.57 13.11 -0.24
CA ASP A 140 15.90 13.73 -0.06
C ASP A 140 17.06 12.84 -0.52
N LYS A 141 16.89 11.50 -0.56
CA LYS A 141 17.88 10.61 -1.19
C LYS A 141 17.74 10.57 -2.71
N ASN A 142 16.52 10.60 -3.24
CA ASN A 142 16.30 10.57 -4.69
C ASN A 142 16.60 11.92 -5.37
N LYS A 143 16.50 13.05 -4.65
CA LYS A 143 16.97 14.37 -5.16
C LYS A 143 18.49 14.48 -5.29
N MET A 144 19.27 13.56 -4.70
CA MET A 144 20.73 13.52 -4.88
C MET A 144 21.15 12.79 -6.16
N LEU A 145 20.28 11.98 -6.79
CA LEU A 145 20.59 11.32 -8.06
C LEU A 145 20.32 12.20 -9.29
N ASP A 146 19.38 13.15 -9.21
CA ASP A 146 19.09 14.08 -10.32
C ASP A 146 19.99 15.34 -10.34
N ALA A 147 20.96 15.44 -9.43
CA ALA A 147 21.90 16.56 -9.32
C ALA A 147 23.32 16.24 -9.84
N ILE A 148 23.52 15.09 -10.51
CA ILE A 148 24.79 14.70 -11.16
C ILE A 148 24.52 14.28 -12.63
N LEU A 149 23.86 15.16 -13.38
CA LEU A 149 23.88 15.18 -14.84
C LEU A 149 24.20 16.61 -15.31
#